data_AF-A0A8A7K979-F1
#
_entry.id   AF-A0A8A7K979-F1
#
_cell.length_a   1.000
_cell.length_b   1.000
_cell.length_c   1.000
_cell.angle_alpha   90.00
_cell.angle_beta   90.00
_cell.angle_gamma   90.00
#
_symmetry.space_group_name_H-M   'P 1'
#
loop_
_entity.id
_entity.type
_entity.pdbx_description
1 polymer ?
#
loop_
_entity_poly.entity_id
_entity_poly.type
_entity_poly.pdbx_seq_one_letter_code
_entity_poly.pdbx_strand_id
1 'polypeptide(L)'
;MLLILFSLLSCLVGVSILVGIKILIGFELTSLSLFFIIPVGSIISGAIMTSGYSLGIKRLNIKPAKKQIKVLVIIAVLMFFLVQFGYYQVTYIDDDYSYNYRFKGSHVSEFYFKDTNQEVNFFNFLIDKVNSQSISFSHKRHTIGNVEGNKFVNWLFFALDFFGFLFGGYVVYSAFIESAIYCKKCSKYMKEKELLKIVDNIQEQINNIIEYCDEKTENSSRIMEIIDSNPFERENTSEIFANGILHYCQECHEGYLCFEFYIINEKGKYNHNEESDVKVRLSSNTVSEILNSI
;
A
#
# COMPACT_ATOMS: atom_id res chain seq x y z
N MET A 1 -12.08 -16.49 -8.07
CA MET A 1 -11.06 -17.52 -7.87
C MET A 1 -9.64 -16.94 -7.94
N LEU A 2 -9.22 -16.33 -9.07
CA LEU A 2 -7.87 -15.74 -9.21
C LEU A 2 -7.53 -14.68 -8.15
N LEU A 3 -8.45 -13.78 -7.80
CA LEU A 3 -8.20 -12.77 -6.77
C LEU A 3 -7.95 -13.38 -5.37
N ILE A 4 -8.63 -14.49 -5.06
CA ILE A 4 -8.39 -15.24 -3.82
C ILE A 4 -7.00 -15.87 -3.85
N LEU A 5 -6.57 -16.40 -5.01
CA LEU A 5 -5.24 -16.97 -5.17
C LEU A 5 -4.13 -15.95 -4.89
N PHE A 6 -4.23 -14.74 -5.44
CA PHE A 6 -3.27 -13.68 -5.15
C PHE A 6 -3.23 -13.32 -3.66
N SER A 7 -4.40 -13.23 -3.03
CA SER A 7 -4.51 -12.96 -1.59
C SER A 7 -3.94 -14.09 -0.73
N LEU A 8 -4.13 -15.36 -1.12
CA LEU A 8 -3.57 -16.52 -0.42
C LEU A 8 -2.05 -16.57 -0.57
N LEU A 9 -1.52 -16.22 -1.73
CA LEU A 9 -0.08 -16.17 -1.96
C LEU A 9 0.59 -15.09 -1.08
N SER A 10 0.05 -13.87 -1.07
CA SER A 10 0.56 -12.81 -0.20
C SER A 10 0.41 -13.16 1.28
N CYS A 11 -0.68 -13.85 1.65
CA CYS A 11 -0.88 -14.39 2.98
C CYS A 11 0.23 -15.37 3.37
N LEU A 12 0.51 -16.37 2.52
CA LEU A 12 1.52 -17.39 2.78
C LEU A 12 2.91 -16.77 2.96
N VAL A 13 3.29 -15.89 2.04
CA VAL A 13 4.57 -15.18 2.09
C VAL A 13 4.65 -14.27 3.32
N GLY A 14 3.61 -13.47 3.58
CA GLY A 14 3.58 -12.54 4.70
C GLY A 14 3.62 -13.25 6.06
N VAL A 15 2.82 -14.30 6.27
CA VAL A 15 2.88 -15.09 7.51
C VAL A 15 4.27 -15.71 7.68
N SER A 16 4.84 -16.30 6.63
CA SER A 16 6.18 -16.91 6.68
C SER A 16 7.26 -15.90 7.08
N ILE A 17 7.19 -14.68 6.55
CA ILE A 17 8.12 -13.60 6.92
C ILE A 17 7.90 -13.18 8.38
N LEU A 18 6.67 -12.88 8.79
CA LEU A 18 6.38 -12.33 10.13
C LEU A 18 6.64 -13.35 11.24
N VAL A 19 6.26 -14.61 11.03
CA VAL A 19 6.55 -15.72 11.94
C VAL A 19 8.03 -16.09 11.89
N GLY A 20 8.66 -16.07 10.71
CA GLY A 20 10.09 -16.33 10.56
C GLY A 20 10.96 -15.34 11.33
N ILE A 21 10.64 -14.03 11.27
CA ILE A 21 11.30 -12.99 12.08
C ILE A 21 11.19 -13.31 13.57
N LYS A 22 10.01 -13.77 14.02
CA LYS A 22 9.78 -14.15 15.43
C LYS A 22 10.60 -15.36 15.85
N ILE A 23 10.69 -16.39 15.03
CA ILE A 23 11.54 -17.58 15.28
C ILE A 23 13.02 -17.19 15.39
N LEU A 24 13.50 -16.35 14.47
CA LEU A 24 14.92 -16.01 14.35
C LEU A 24 15.40 -15.03 15.42
N ILE A 25 14.61 -13.98 15.69
CA ILE A 25 15.02 -12.82 16.50
C ILE A 25 14.27 -12.79 17.84
N GLY A 26 13.18 -13.55 18.00
CA GLY A 26 12.28 -13.45 19.16
C GLY A 26 11.38 -12.20 19.14
N PHE A 27 11.55 -11.35 18.12
CA PHE A 27 10.86 -10.07 17.97
C PHE A 27 9.55 -10.21 17.19
N GLU A 28 8.50 -9.55 17.65
CA GLU A 28 7.22 -9.48 16.93
C GLU A 28 7.17 -8.19 16.11
N LEU A 29 7.33 -8.31 14.80
CA LEU A 29 7.34 -7.12 13.94
C LEU A 29 6.04 -6.31 14.07
N THR A 30 4.90 -6.96 14.29
CA THR A 30 3.61 -6.27 14.44
C THR A 30 3.59 -5.29 15.62
N SER A 31 4.30 -5.59 16.72
CA SER A 31 4.30 -4.74 17.91
C SER A 31 5.30 -3.58 17.86
N LEU A 32 6.02 -3.43 16.74
CA LEU A 32 6.94 -2.31 16.55
C LEU A 32 6.17 -0.99 16.48
N SER A 33 6.34 -0.15 17.51
CA SER A 33 5.75 1.18 17.57
C SER A 33 6.80 2.28 17.59
N LEU A 34 6.54 3.37 16.87
CA LEU A 34 7.37 4.57 16.82
C LEU A 34 6.72 5.64 17.72
N PHE A 35 7.50 6.21 18.63
CA PHE A 35 7.03 7.15 19.67
C PHE A 35 5.84 6.63 20.50
N PHE A 36 5.71 5.31 20.68
CA PHE A 36 4.62 4.66 21.45
C PHE A 36 3.20 4.89 20.92
N ILE A 37 3.05 5.52 19.76
CA ILE A 37 1.75 5.91 19.23
C ILE A 37 1.54 5.37 17.82
N ILE A 38 2.60 5.33 17.01
CA ILE A 38 2.49 4.97 15.60
C ILE A 38 2.87 3.49 15.46
N PRO A 39 1.93 2.57 15.19
CA PRO A 39 2.19 1.13 15.09
C PRO A 39 2.78 0.78 13.72
N VAL A 40 4.00 1.29 13.45
CA VAL A 40 4.67 1.17 12.14
C VAL A 40 4.84 -0.29 11.73
N GLY A 41 5.14 -1.15 12.70
CA GLY A 41 5.23 -2.60 12.52
C GLY A 41 3.96 -3.19 11.93
N SER A 42 2.84 -2.95 12.61
CA SER A 42 1.53 -3.42 12.15
C SER A 42 1.10 -2.82 10.82
N ILE A 43 1.38 -1.54 10.56
CA ILE A 43 1.12 -0.91 9.25
C ILE A 43 1.88 -1.63 8.14
N ILE A 44 3.18 -1.87 8.32
CA ILE A 44 4.00 -2.60 7.34
C ILE A 44 3.50 -4.04 7.17
N SER A 45 3.21 -4.74 8.27
CA SER A 45 2.67 -6.09 8.23
C SER A 45 1.35 -6.17 7.47
N GLY A 46 0.42 -5.26 7.74
CA GLY A 46 -0.87 -5.18 7.06
C GLY A 46 -0.71 -4.93 5.56
N ALA A 47 0.16 -3.98 5.20
CA ALA A 47 0.51 -3.67 3.83
C ALA A 47 1.02 -4.90 3.05
N ILE A 48 2.00 -5.63 3.62
CA ILE A 48 2.55 -6.86 3.02
C ILE A 48 1.46 -7.92 2.85
N MET A 49 0.69 -8.17 3.91
CA MET A 49 -0.31 -9.24 3.95
C MET A 49 -1.41 -9.05 2.89
N THR A 50 -1.88 -7.82 2.71
CA THR A 50 -2.97 -7.52 1.75
C THR A 50 -2.50 -7.14 0.34
N SER A 51 -1.20 -6.99 0.11
CA SER A 51 -0.65 -6.58 -1.19
C SER A 51 -1.12 -7.44 -2.37
N GLY A 52 -1.25 -8.75 -2.19
CA GLY A 52 -1.74 -9.67 -3.21
C GLY A 52 -3.18 -9.37 -3.63
N TYR A 53 -4.06 -9.03 -2.69
CA TYR A 53 -5.44 -8.66 -3.00
C TYR A 53 -5.49 -7.39 -3.87
N SER A 54 -4.77 -6.34 -3.47
CA SER A 54 -4.69 -5.07 -4.20
C SER A 54 -4.07 -5.26 -5.60
N LEU A 55 -2.99 -6.02 -5.70
CA LEU A 55 -2.37 -6.39 -6.98
C LEU A 55 -3.33 -7.19 -7.87
N GLY A 56 -4.08 -8.12 -7.28
CA GLY A 56 -5.09 -8.93 -7.96
C GLY A 56 -6.21 -8.09 -8.57
N ILE A 57 -6.69 -7.06 -7.86
CA ILE A 57 -7.67 -6.11 -8.39
C ILE A 57 -7.13 -5.40 -9.63
N LYS A 58 -5.90 -4.88 -9.56
CA LYS A 58 -5.25 -4.17 -10.68
C LYS A 58 -5.03 -5.11 -11.87
N ARG A 59 -4.44 -6.28 -11.64
CA ARG A 59 -4.14 -7.28 -12.70
C ARG A 59 -5.37 -7.85 -13.38
N LEU A 60 -6.46 -8.03 -12.64
CA LEU A 60 -7.72 -8.56 -13.17
C LEU A 60 -8.66 -7.47 -13.69
N ASN A 61 -8.22 -6.21 -13.75
CA ASN A 61 -9.03 -5.10 -14.24
C ASN A 61 -10.37 -4.92 -13.49
N ILE A 62 -10.39 -5.26 -12.20
CA ILE A 62 -11.59 -5.13 -11.38
C ILE A 62 -11.73 -3.66 -11.01
N LYS A 63 -12.86 -3.06 -11.38
CA LYS A 63 -13.18 -1.67 -11.05
C LYS A 63 -13.14 -1.45 -9.53
N PRO A 64 -12.48 -0.37 -9.04
CA PRO A 64 -12.47 -0.06 -7.63
C PRO A 64 -13.87 0.38 -7.20
N ALA A 65 -14.35 -0.21 -6.10
CA ALA A 65 -15.68 0.02 -5.59
C ALA A 65 -15.70 -0.21 -4.08
N LYS A 66 -16.67 0.40 -3.39
CA LYS A 66 -16.88 0.22 -1.94
C LYS A 66 -16.96 -1.26 -1.52
N LYS A 67 -17.46 -2.13 -2.41
CA LYS A 67 -17.49 -3.59 -2.18
C LYS A 67 -16.09 -4.17 -1.99
N GLN A 68 -15.10 -3.74 -2.77
CA GLN A 68 -13.73 -4.27 -2.67
C GLN A 68 -13.04 -3.82 -1.39
N ILE A 69 -13.30 -2.59 -0.94
CA ILE A 69 -12.80 -2.11 0.36
C ILE A 69 -13.39 -2.96 1.50
N LYS A 70 -14.68 -3.30 1.47
CA LYS A 70 -15.28 -4.20 2.48
C LYS A 70 -14.61 -5.58 2.49
N VAL A 71 -14.33 -6.14 1.32
CA VAL A 71 -13.65 -7.45 1.20
C VAL A 71 -12.21 -7.36 1.70
N LEU A 72 -11.48 -6.29 1.37
CA LEU A 72 -10.14 -6.01 1.90
C LEU A 72 -10.13 -5.99 3.43
N VAL A 73 -11.07 -5.27 4.05
CA VAL A 73 -11.17 -5.21 5.52
C VAL A 73 -11.38 -6.60 6.11
N ILE A 74 -12.29 -7.41 5.55
CA ILE A 74 -12.53 -8.79 6.02
C ILE A 74 -11.25 -9.62 5.91
N ILE A 75 -10.56 -9.55 4.77
CA ILE A 75 -9.30 -10.26 4.55
C ILE A 75 -8.24 -9.80 5.56
N ALA A 76 -8.08 -8.50 5.78
CA ALA A 76 -7.10 -7.95 6.70
C ALA A 76 -7.38 -8.38 8.15
N VAL A 77 -8.64 -8.41 8.59
CA VAL A 77 -9.02 -8.95 9.92
C VAL A 77 -8.60 -10.41 10.04
N LEU A 78 -8.96 -11.26 9.07
CA LEU A 78 -8.60 -12.68 9.08
C LEU A 78 -7.08 -12.88 9.10
N MET A 79 -6.35 -12.10 8.30
CA MET A 79 -4.90 -12.15 8.22
C MET A 79 -4.21 -11.71 9.51
N PHE A 80 -4.73 -10.68 10.20
CA PHE A 80 -4.20 -10.25 11.49
C PHE A 80 -4.28 -11.40 12.51
N PHE A 81 -5.44 -12.03 12.65
CA PHE A 81 -5.60 -13.18 13.55
C PHE A 81 -4.80 -14.41 13.10
N LEU A 82 -4.63 -14.62 11.78
CA LEU A 82 -3.78 -15.69 11.28
C LEU A 82 -2.31 -15.49 11.66
N VAL A 83 -1.81 -14.25 11.67
CA VAL A 83 -0.45 -13.96 12.15
C VAL A 83 -0.34 -14.25 13.66
N GLN A 84 -1.33 -13.85 14.45
CA GLN A 84 -1.37 -14.19 15.88
C GLN A 84 -1.42 -15.70 16.10
N PHE A 85 -2.18 -16.42 15.28
CA PHE A 85 -2.22 -17.88 15.31
C PHE A 85 -0.88 -18.50 14.91
N GLY A 86 -0.20 -17.92 13.91
CA GLY A 86 1.16 -18.31 13.55
C GLY A 86 2.13 -18.17 14.72
N TYR A 87 2.04 -17.10 15.51
CA TYR A 87 2.83 -16.95 16.74
C TYR A 87 2.50 -18.01 17.78
N TYR A 88 1.23 -18.33 17.98
CA TYR A 88 0.82 -19.42 18.86
C TYR A 88 1.46 -20.76 18.44
N GLN A 89 1.40 -21.11 17.15
CA GLN A 89 1.93 -22.37 16.62
C GLN A 89 3.44 -22.56 16.78
N VAL A 90 4.19 -21.46 16.93
CA VAL A 90 5.65 -21.49 17.09
C VAL A 90 6.08 -21.23 18.53
N THR A 91 5.14 -21.12 19.47
CA THR A 91 5.45 -20.89 20.88
C THR A 91 5.56 -22.21 21.65
N TYR A 92 6.73 -22.42 22.25
CA TYR A 92 7.06 -23.58 23.05
C TYR A 92 7.52 -23.15 24.45
N ILE A 93 7.46 -24.07 25.40
CA ILE A 93 7.91 -23.86 26.78
C ILE A 93 9.11 -24.78 27.03
N ASP A 94 10.23 -24.19 27.45
CA ASP A 94 11.43 -24.91 27.88
C ASP A 94 11.28 -25.47 29.30
N ASP A 95 12.21 -26.33 29.75
CA ASP A 95 12.18 -26.98 31.07
C ASP A 95 12.19 -25.99 32.25
N ASP A 96 12.64 -24.76 32.02
CA ASP A 96 12.65 -23.65 32.98
C ASP A 96 11.33 -22.85 33.00
N TYR A 97 10.29 -23.33 32.31
CA TYR A 97 9.00 -22.67 32.11
C TYR A 97 9.07 -21.32 31.39
N SER A 98 10.15 -21.05 30.65
CA SER A 98 10.25 -19.86 29.81
C SER A 98 9.70 -20.10 28.40
N TYR A 99 9.11 -19.07 27.79
CA TYR A 99 8.67 -19.13 26.40
C TYR A 99 9.85 -19.06 25.44
N ASN A 100 9.90 -19.99 24.49
CA ASN A 100 10.81 -19.96 23.37
C ASN A 100 10.08 -20.12 22.04
N TYR A 101 10.74 -19.71 20.96
CA TYR A 101 10.21 -19.78 19.59
C TYR A 101 11.08 -20.65 18.68
N ARG A 102 11.82 -21.59 19.29
CA ARG A 102 12.82 -22.43 18.61
C ARG A 102 12.41 -23.90 18.54
N PHE A 103 11.13 -24.19 18.81
CA PHE A 103 10.59 -25.54 18.82
C PHE A 103 11.34 -26.47 19.80
N LYS A 104 11.76 -25.92 20.95
CA LYS A 104 12.42 -26.67 22.03
C LYS A 104 11.47 -26.82 23.21
N GLY A 105 11.47 -28.00 23.83
CA GLY A 105 10.53 -28.35 24.89
C GLY A 105 9.16 -28.74 24.36
N SER A 106 8.13 -28.51 25.16
CA SER A 106 6.73 -28.84 24.81
C SER A 106 6.02 -27.66 24.18
N HIS A 107 5.12 -27.93 23.24
CA HIS A 107 4.30 -26.88 22.64
C HIS A 107 3.40 -26.27 23.72
N VAL A 108 3.14 -24.96 23.63
CA VAL A 108 2.37 -24.22 24.65
C VAL A 108 0.99 -24.84 24.93
N SER A 109 0.38 -25.50 23.94
CA SER A 109 -0.93 -26.13 24.07
C SER A 109 -1.00 -27.36 24.97
N GLU A 110 0.14 -27.95 25.34
CA GLU A 110 0.19 -29.11 26.25
C GLU A 110 0.01 -28.70 27.72
N PHE A 111 -0.01 -27.39 28.00
CA PHE A 111 -0.06 -26.83 29.34
C PHE A 111 -1.46 -26.32 29.71
N TYR A 112 -1.64 -26.12 31.02
CA TYR A 112 -2.88 -25.61 31.62
C TYR A 112 -2.59 -24.31 32.38
N PHE A 113 -3.51 -23.35 32.30
CA PHE A 113 -3.45 -22.16 33.15
C PHE A 113 -3.76 -22.55 34.60
N LYS A 114 -2.81 -22.28 35.51
CA LYS A 114 -2.86 -22.68 36.93
C LYS A 114 -4.11 -22.21 37.67
N ASP A 115 -4.62 -21.03 37.32
CA ASP A 115 -5.74 -20.40 38.03
C ASP A 115 -7.12 -20.89 37.57
N THR A 116 -7.23 -21.35 36.32
CA THR A 116 -8.52 -21.70 35.70
C THR A 116 -8.62 -23.17 35.31
N ASN A 117 -7.51 -23.91 35.38
CA ASN A 117 -7.38 -25.31 34.95
C ASN A 117 -7.83 -25.55 33.50
N GLN A 118 -7.72 -24.52 32.65
CA GLN A 118 -8.06 -24.59 31.22
C GLN A 118 -6.80 -24.82 30.38
N GLU A 119 -6.94 -25.63 29.33
CA GLU A 119 -5.90 -25.84 28.33
C GLU A 119 -5.53 -24.52 27.63
N VAL A 120 -4.25 -24.38 27.31
CA VAL A 120 -3.75 -23.22 26.56
C VAL A 120 -4.09 -23.37 25.08
N ASN A 121 -5.33 -23.03 24.72
CA ASN A 121 -5.74 -22.88 23.32
C ASN A 121 -5.34 -21.49 22.78
N PHE A 122 -5.51 -21.29 21.47
CA PHE A 122 -5.18 -20.02 20.80
C PHE A 122 -5.80 -18.78 21.47
N PHE A 123 -7.08 -18.84 21.85
CA PHE A 123 -7.77 -17.67 22.41
C PHE A 123 -7.26 -17.31 23.79
N ASN A 124 -7.09 -18.30 24.66
CA ASN A 124 -6.56 -18.08 26.00
C ASN A 124 -5.09 -17.65 25.94
N PHE A 125 -4.31 -18.24 25.05
CA PHE A 125 -2.94 -17.80 24.75
C PHE A 125 -2.90 -16.34 24.29
N LEU A 126 -3.77 -15.93 23.36
CA LEU A 126 -3.80 -14.56 22.86
C LEU A 126 -4.14 -13.56 23.98
N ILE A 127 -5.12 -13.89 24.81
CA ILE A 127 -5.50 -13.06 25.96
C ILE A 127 -4.34 -12.95 26.95
N ASP A 128 -3.70 -14.07 27.27
CA ASP A 128 -2.56 -14.10 28.20
C ASP A 128 -1.36 -13.33 27.65
N LYS A 129 -1.01 -13.53 26.38
CA LYS A 129 0.03 -12.79 25.66
C LYS A 129 -0.20 -11.28 25.75
N VAL A 130 -1.42 -10.81 25.49
CA VAL A 130 -1.75 -9.38 25.60
C VAL A 130 -1.64 -8.92 27.06
N ASN A 131 -2.19 -9.68 28.02
CA ASN A 131 -2.17 -9.29 29.43
C ASN A 131 -0.78 -9.28 30.05
N SER A 132 0.14 -10.13 29.57
CA SER A 132 1.52 -10.28 30.08
C SER A 132 2.57 -9.47 29.29
N GLN A 133 2.14 -8.70 28.28
CA GLN A 133 3.04 -7.92 27.46
C GLN A 133 3.79 -6.87 28.29
N SER A 134 5.14 -6.89 28.22
CA SER A 134 5.99 -5.85 28.80
C SER A 134 6.37 -4.82 27.73
N ILE A 135 6.38 -3.54 28.12
CA ILE A 135 6.71 -2.45 27.20
C ILE A 135 8.19 -2.12 27.38
N SER A 136 8.98 -2.40 26.36
CA SER A 136 10.42 -2.12 26.34
C SER A 136 10.70 -0.79 25.61
N PHE A 137 11.43 0.11 26.25
CA PHE A 137 11.81 1.41 25.69
C PHE A 137 13.23 1.35 25.15
N SER A 138 13.46 1.68 23.87
CA SER A 138 14.81 1.69 23.27
C SER A 138 15.10 3.01 22.57
N HIS A 139 16.29 3.58 22.82
CA HIS A 139 16.80 4.77 22.14
C HIS A 139 18.28 4.57 21.79
N LYS A 140 18.67 4.87 20.54
CA LYS A 140 20.06 4.70 20.05
C LYS A 140 20.69 3.33 20.43
N ARG A 141 19.93 2.24 20.28
CA ARG A 141 20.31 0.84 20.62
C ARG A 141 20.49 0.52 22.11
N HIS A 142 20.20 1.44 23.02
CA HIS A 142 20.16 1.15 24.46
C HIS A 142 18.71 1.01 24.94
N THR A 143 18.42 -0.09 25.63
CA THR A 143 17.14 -0.29 26.33
C THR A 143 17.15 0.60 27.58
N ILE A 144 16.28 1.60 27.63
CA ILE A 144 16.22 2.61 28.71
C ILE A 144 15.46 2.03 29.92
N GLY A 145 14.57 1.07 29.70
CA GLY A 145 13.84 0.37 30.76
C GLY A 145 12.70 -0.49 30.22
N ASN A 146 12.26 -1.43 31.05
CA ASN A 146 11.06 -2.23 30.82
C ASN A 146 10.01 -1.79 31.84
N VAL A 147 8.83 -1.43 31.37
CA VAL A 147 7.69 -1.13 32.24
C VAL A 147 6.70 -2.28 32.10
N GLU A 148 6.33 -2.90 33.21
CA GLU A 148 5.20 -3.82 33.23
C GLU A 148 3.94 -3.04 32.84
N GLY A 149 3.38 -3.38 31.68
CA GLY A 149 2.17 -2.74 31.19
C GLY A 149 0.98 -3.16 32.04
N ASN A 150 0.12 -2.20 32.40
CA ASN A 150 -1.19 -2.54 32.94
C ASN A 150 -2.04 -3.18 31.84
N LYS A 151 -2.86 -4.19 32.17
CA LYS A 151 -3.80 -4.88 31.26
C LYS A 151 -4.53 -3.92 30.32
N PHE A 152 -5.05 -2.80 30.83
CA PHE A 152 -5.74 -1.81 29.99
C PHE A 152 -4.84 -1.23 28.89
N VAL A 153 -3.60 -0.88 29.23
CA VAL A 153 -2.63 -0.31 28.30
C VAL A 153 -2.24 -1.34 27.24
N ASN A 154 -2.04 -2.59 27.62
CA ASN A 154 -1.68 -3.64 26.67
C ASN A 154 -2.80 -3.90 25.66
N TRP A 155 -4.06 -3.91 26.10
CA TRP A 155 -5.21 -4.00 25.20
C TRP A 155 -5.34 -2.79 24.27
N LEU A 156 -5.00 -1.59 24.75
CA LEU A 156 -4.94 -0.41 23.90
C LEU A 156 -3.88 -0.57 22.79
N PHE A 157 -2.67 -1.03 23.13
CA PHE A 157 -1.62 -1.29 22.14
C PHE A 157 -2.03 -2.38 21.15
N PHE A 158 -2.65 -3.47 21.62
CA PHE A 158 -3.17 -4.51 20.74
C PHE A 158 -4.23 -3.97 19.76
N ALA A 159 -5.11 -3.09 20.23
CA ALA A 159 -6.09 -2.43 19.36
C ALA A 159 -5.41 -1.48 18.36
N LEU A 160 -4.39 -0.72 18.78
CA LEU A 160 -3.61 0.13 17.88
C LEU A 160 -2.90 -0.69 16.81
N ASP A 161 -2.31 -1.82 17.17
CA ASP A 161 -1.69 -2.76 16.23
C ASP A 161 -2.72 -3.30 15.24
N PHE A 162 -3.90 -3.71 15.72
CA PHE A 162 -4.99 -4.15 14.85
C PHE A 162 -5.43 -3.07 13.86
N PHE A 163 -5.67 -1.84 14.31
CA PHE A 163 -6.04 -0.73 13.43
C PHE A 163 -4.90 -0.30 12.51
N GLY A 164 -3.66 -0.35 12.98
CA GLY A 164 -2.46 -0.12 12.18
C GLY A 164 -2.37 -1.12 11.04
N PHE A 165 -2.65 -2.39 11.30
CA PHE A 165 -2.68 -3.44 10.29
C PHE A 165 -3.77 -3.19 9.24
N LEU A 166 -4.99 -2.85 9.65
CA LEU A 166 -6.07 -2.48 8.72
C LEU A 166 -5.69 -1.25 7.88
N PHE A 167 -5.10 -0.24 8.51
CA PHE A 167 -4.68 0.98 7.85
C PHE A 167 -3.56 0.72 6.83
N GLY A 168 -2.58 -0.12 7.17
CA GLY A 168 -1.54 -0.56 6.23
C GLY A 168 -2.11 -1.23 4.98
N GLY A 169 -3.13 -2.07 5.14
CA GLY A 169 -3.80 -2.67 4.00
C GLY A 169 -4.58 -1.68 3.14
N TYR A 170 -5.21 -0.69 3.77
CA TYR A 170 -5.86 0.42 3.06
C TYR A 170 -4.83 1.27 2.28
N VAL A 171 -3.70 1.63 2.88
CA VAL A 171 -2.62 2.39 2.21
C VAL A 171 -2.15 1.69 0.94
N VAL A 172 -1.91 0.38 1.00
CA VAL A 172 -1.53 -0.39 -0.20
C VAL A 172 -2.66 -0.45 -1.21
N TYR A 173 -3.91 -0.63 -0.78
CA TYR A 173 -5.05 -0.58 -1.69
C TYR A 173 -5.14 0.76 -2.43
N SER A 174 -5.09 1.88 -1.72
CA SER A 174 -5.10 3.22 -2.29
C SER A 174 -3.93 3.43 -3.24
N ALA A 175 -2.69 3.11 -2.82
CA ALA A 175 -1.51 3.27 -3.67
C ALA A 175 -1.59 2.51 -5.00
N PHE A 176 -2.24 1.34 -5.04
CA PHE A 176 -2.39 0.57 -6.28
C PHE A 176 -3.52 1.06 -7.18
N ILE A 177 -4.50 1.79 -6.64
CA ILE A 177 -5.79 2.07 -7.27
C ILE A 177 -6.01 3.55 -7.57
N GLU A 178 -5.63 4.45 -6.66
CA GLU A 178 -5.84 5.89 -6.82
C GLU A 178 -5.08 6.46 -8.03
N SER A 179 -3.93 5.86 -8.38
CA SER A 179 -3.18 6.29 -9.57
C SER A 179 -3.81 5.84 -10.89
N ALA A 180 -4.73 4.86 -10.89
CA ALA A 180 -5.08 4.13 -12.10
C ALA A 180 -6.43 4.57 -12.70
N ILE A 181 -6.40 5.25 -13.84
CA ILE A 181 -7.61 5.63 -14.60
C ILE A 181 -8.29 4.37 -15.17
N TYR A 182 -9.61 4.25 -15.00
CA TYR A 182 -10.38 3.09 -15.45
C TYR A 182 -11.20 3.39 -16.72
N CYS A 183 -10.97 2.63 -17.79
CA CYS A 183 -11.78 2.69 -19.01
C CYS A 183 -13.12 1.99 -18.79
N LYS A 184 -14.21 2.77 -18.77
CA LYS A 184 -15.58 2.25 -18.58
C LYS A 184 -16.07 1.38 -19.76
N LYS A 185 -15.64 1.70 -20.98
CA LYS A 185 -16.06 1.00 -22.22
C LYS A 185 -15.48 -0.42 -22.28
N CYS A 186 -14.19 -0.56 -22.02
CA CYS A 186 -13.49 -1.85 -22.09
C CYS A 186 -13.39 -2.56 -20.74
N SER A 187 -13.80 -1.93 -19.64
CA SER A 187 -13.65 -2.46 -18.27
C SER A 187 -12.21 -2.86 -17.94
N LYS A 188 -11.26 -2.01 -18.33
CA LYS A 188 -9.80 -2.20 -18.10
C LYS A 188 -9.18 -0.94 -17.51
N TYR A 189 -8.17 -1.11 -16.65
CA TYR A 189 -7.31 0.00 -16.27
C TYR A 189 -6.54 0.50 -17.50
N MET A 190 -6.44 1.82 -17.63
CA MET A 190 -5.65 2.48 -18.66
C MET A 190 -4.16 2.33 -18.34
N LYS A 191 -3.35 2.24 -19.38
CA LYS A 191 -1.90 2.29 -19.28
C LYS A 191 -1.43 3.73 -19.27
N GLU A 192 -0.32 3.97 -18.61
CA GLU A 192 0.35 5.27 -18.54
C GLU A 192 1.56 5.29 -19.48
N LYS A 193 1.78 6.41 -20.14
CA LYS A 193 2.99 6.74 -20.89
C LYS A 193 3.30 8.21 -20.67
N GLU A 194 4.47 8.51 -20.13
CA GLU A 194 4.98 9.88 -20.05
C GLU A 194 5.26 10.36 -21.47
N LEU A 195 4.64 11.46 -21.89
CA LEU A 195 4.77 11.96 -23.26
C LEU A 195 5.70 13.16 -23.34
N LEU A 196 5.47 14.14 -22.47
CA LEU A 196 6.03 15.47 -22.67
C LEU A 196 6.25 16.18 -21.34
N LYS A 197 7.13 17.18 -21.36
CA LYS A 197 7.44 18.01 -20.21
C LYS A 197 7.56 19.48 -20.60
N ILE A 198 6.62 20.29 -20.12
CA ILE A 198 6.51 21.71 -20.46
C ILE A 198 7.16 22.55 -19.37
N VAL A 199 8.15 23.34 -19.78
CA VAL A 199 8.95 24.21 -18.90
C VAL A 199 8.58 25.68 -19.13
N ASP A 200 8.23 26.04 -20.37
CA ASP A 200 7.98 27.41 -20.82
C ASP A 200 6.54 27.56 -21.35
N ASN A 201 5.93 28.74 -21.18
CA ASN A 201 4.57 29.05 -21.67
C ASN A 201 3.53 27.97 -21.32
N ILE A 202 3.64 27.39 -20.12
CA ILE A 202 2.88 26.20 -19.70
C ILE A 202 1.38 26.36 -19.95
N GLN A 203 0.80 27.48 -19.51
CA GLN A 203 -0.63 27.71 -19.64
C GLN A 203 -1.09 27.81 -21.10
N GLU A 204 -0.30 28.47 -21.96
CA GLU A 204 -0.62 28.65 -23.37
C GLU A 204 -0.57 27.30 -24.10
N GLN A 205 0.48 26.51 -23.87
CA GLN A 205 0.62 25.21 -24.50
C GLN A 205 -0.48 24.23 -24.07
N ILE A 206 -0.84 24.22 -22.79
CA ILE A 206 -1.95 23.39 -22.29
C ILE A 206 -3.29 23.85 -22.87
N ASN A 207 -3.54 25.17 -22.94
CA ASN A 207 -4.76 25.70 -23.54
C ASN A 207 -4.87 25.33 -25.03
N ASN A 208 -3.77 25.40 -25.77
CA ASN A 208 -3.73 24.98 -27.18
C ASN A 208 -4.05 23.49 -27.31
N ILE A 209 -3.49 22.62 -26.43
CA ILE A 209 -3.84 21.20 -26.42
C ILE A 209 -5.32 21.00 -26.13
N ILE A 210 -5.88 21.69 -25.13
CA ILE A 210 -7.33 21.61 -24.82
C ILE A 210 -8.16 21.97 -26.06
N GLU A 211 -7.80 23.06 -26.75
CA GLU A 211 -8.49 23.51 -27.96
C GLU A 211 -8.38 22.48 -29.09
N TYR A 212 -7.21 21.89 -29.32
CA TYR A 212 -7.00 20.86 -30.35
C TYR A 212 -7.56 19.50 -29.99
N CYS A 213 -8.06 19.30 -28.77
CA CYS A 213 -8.75 18.08 -28.34
C CYS A 213 -10.28 18.20 -28.37
N ASP A 214 -10.84 19.40 -28.58
CA ASP A 214 -12.29 19.59 -28.72
C ASP A 214 -12.77 18.94 -30.03
N GLU A 215 -13.93 18.27 -29.99
CA GLU A 215 -14.52 17.53 -31.12
C GLU A 215 -14.69 18.39 -32.38
N LYS A 216 -14.80 19.72 -32.22
CA LYS A 216 -14.94 20.66 -33.34
C LYS A 216 -13.63 21.06 -34.01
N THR A 217 -12.52 20.95 -33.28
CA THR A 217 -11.20 21.49 -33.66
C THR A 217 -10.11 20.42 -33.55
N GLU A 218 -10.52 19.15 -33.49
CA GLU A 218 -9.61 18.02 -33.28
C GLU A 218 -8.48 18.04 -34.31
N ASN A 219 -7.24 18.18 -33.83
CA ASN A 219 -6.05 18.23 -34.66
C ASN A 219 -4.89 17.51 -33.98
N SER A 220 -4.82 16.19 -34.21
CA SER A 220 -3.79 15.31 -33.69
C SER A 220 -2.38 15.72 -34.09
N SER A 221 -2.18 16.25 -35.30
CA SER A 221 -0.87 16.68 -35.79
C SER A 221 -0.31 17.87 -35.01
N ARG A 222 -1.16 18.82 -34.60
CA ARG A 222 -0.76 19.94 -33.73
C ARG A 222 -0.44 19.49 -32.31
N ILE A 223 -1.17 18.51 -31.80
CA ILE A 223 -0.87 17.91 -30.49
C ILE A 223 0.51 17.24 -30.54
N MET A 224 0.81 16.49 -31.60
CA MET A 224 2.14 15.89 -31.81
C MET A 224 3.26 16.92 -31.90
N GLU A 225 3.04 18.04 -32.61
CA GLU A 225 4.02 19.14 -32.68
C GLU A 225 4.37 19.70 -31.29
N ILE A 226 3.39 19.80 -30.38
CA ILE A 226 3.61 20.23 -29.00
C ILE A 226 4.34 19.16 -28.17
N ILE A 227 4.03 17.88 -28.37
CA ILE A 227 4.72 16.75 -27.74
C ILE A 227 6.20 16.74 -28.15
N ASP A 228 6.47 16.80 -29.45
CA ASP A 228 7.82 16.71 -30.03
C ASP A 228 8.70 17.90 -29.63
N SER A 229 8.11 19.09 -29.48
CA SER A 229 8.82 20.29 -29.02
C SER A 229 9.11 20.30 -27.51
N ASN A 230 8.47 19.41 -26.74
CA ASN A 230 8.61 19.33 -25.29
C ASN A 230 8.88 17.89 -24.84
N PRO A 231 9.98 17.25 -25.27
CA PRO A 231 10.25 15.86 -24.92
C PRO A 231 10.31 15.68 -23.41
N PHE A 232 9.81 14.54 -22.91
CA PHE A 232 9.73 14.29 -21.47
C PHE A 232 11.10 14.37 -20.75
N GLU A 233 12.18 13.98 -21.42
CA GLU A 233 13.56 13.99 -20.88
C GLU A 233 14.14 15.40 -20.68
N ARG A 234 13.40 16.47 -21.03
CA ARG A 234 13.87 17.85 -20.92
C ARG A 234 14.31 18.19 -19.49
N GLU A 235 15.46 18.83 -19.34
CA GLU A 235 16.00 19.20 -18.03
C GLU A 235 15.08 20.16 -17.26
N ASN A 236 15.08 20.03 -15.93
CA ASN A 236 14.39 20.93 -15.03
C ASN A 236 15.18 22.24 -14.89
N THR A 237 14.89 23.20 -15.76
CA THR A 237 15.53 24.52 -15.71
C THR A 237 14.63 25.60 -15.10
N SER A 238 13.32 25.34 -14.96
CA SER A 238 12.34 26.28 -14.42
C SER A 238 11.93 25.97 -12.98
N GLU A 239 11.44 27.00 -12.28
CA GLU A 239 10.83 26.87 -10.96
C GLU A 239 9.49 26.10 -10.99
N ILE A 240 8.82 26.11 -12.14
CA ILE A 240 7.52 25.47 -12.38
C ILE A 240 7.59 24.71 -13.70
N PHE A 241 7.17 23.44 -13.71
CA PHE A 241 6.99 22.66 -14.94
C PHE A 241 5.73 21.81 -14.89
N ALA A 242 5.26 21.36 -16.05
CA ALA A 242 4.14 20.43 -16.16
C ALA A 242 4.55 19.15 -16.90
N ASN A 243 4.24 17.99 -16.31
CA ASN A 243 4.42 16.69 -16.95
C ASN A 243 3.12 16.26 -17.63
N GLY A 244 3.18 15.99 -18.94
CA GLY A 244 2.05 15.43 -19.68
C GLY A 244 2.12 13.91 -19.72
N ILE A 245 1.20 13.25 -19.02
CA ILE A 245 1.08 11.79 -18.93
C ILE A 245 -0.15 11.34 -19.71
N LEU A 246 0.06 10.47 -20.68
CA LEU A 246 -1.01 9.83 -21.43
C LEU A 246 -1.51 8.59 -20.69
N HIS A 247 -2.80 8.62 -20.32
CA HIS A 247 -3.52 7.44 -19.88
C HIS A 247 -4.37 6.90 -21.03
N TYR A 248 -4.08 5.71 -21.53
CA TYR A 248 -4.76 5.15 -22.70
C TYR A 248 -5.28 3.73 -22.48
N CYS A 249 -6.39 3.40 -23.13
CA CYS A 249 -6.89 2.03 -23.19
C CYS A 249 -6.28 1.29 -24.39
N GLN A 250 -5.69 0.11 -24.18
CA GLN A 250 -5.09 -0.67 -25.27
C GLN A 250 -6.09 -1.24 -26.29
N GLU A 251 -7.36 -1.32 -25.94
CA GLU A 251 -8.38 -1.97 -26.78
C GLU A 251 -9.12 -0.94 -27.64
N CYS A 252 -9.70 0.08 -27.00
CA CYS A 252 -10.46 1.11 -27.70
C CYS A 252 -9.66 2.36 -28.07
N HIS A 253 -8.39 2.44 -27.63
CA HIS A 253 -7.52 3.60 -27.81
C HIS A 253 -8.11 4.92 -27.28
N GLU A 254 -9.21 4.93 -26.53
CA GLU A 254 -9.64 6.14 -25.83
C GLU A 254 -8.67 6.44 -24.67
N GLY A 255 -8.42 7.71 -24.41
CA GLY A 255 -7.48 8.12 -23.38
C GLY A 255 -7.70 9.51 -22.83
N TYR A 256 -6.83 9.87 -21.90
CA TYR A 256 -6.74 11.20 -21.30
C TYR A 256 -5.29 11.62 -21.31
N LEU A 257 -5.04 12.88 -21.61
CA LEU A 257 -3.76 13.53 -21.35
C LEU A 257 -3.90 14.33 -20.06
N CYS A 258 -3.16 13.91 -19.04
CA CYS A 258 -3.14 14.55 -17.73
C CYS A 258 -1.86 15.39 -17.62
N PHE A 259 -2.00 16.65 -17.22
CA PHE A 259 -0.89 17.54 -16.93
C PHE A 259 -0.73 17.67 -15.42
N GLU A 260 0.35 17.11 -14.89
CA GLU A 260 0.71 17.21 -13.48
C GLU A 260 1.67 18.39 -13.27
N PHE A 261 1.33 19.32 -12.38
CA PHE A 261 2.12 20.53 -12.16
C PHE A 261 3.08 20.37 -10.99
N TYR A 262 4.34 20.76 -11.20
CA TYR A 262 5.38 20.69 -10.18
C TYR A 262 5.96 22.07 -9.93
N ILE A 263 6.03 22.45 -8.65
CA ILE A 263 6.54 23.76 -8.20
C ILE A 263 7.69 23.54 -7.23
N ILE A 264 8.76 24.30 -7.37
CA ILE A 264 9.88 24.25 -6.43
C ILE A 264 9.48 24.85 -5.08
N ASN A 265 9.78 24.15 -3.99
CA ASN A 265 9.56 24.64 -2.64
C ASN A 265 10.79 25.43 -2.12
N GLU A 266 10.64 26.06 -0.96
CA GLU A 266 11.72 26.82 -0.29
C GLU A 266 12.98 26.00 -0.01
N LYS A 267 12.89 24.66 -0.03
CA LYS A 267 14.01 23.73 0.17
C LYS A 267 14.65 23.29 -1.16
N GLY A 268 14.28 23.90 -2.28
CA GLY A 268 14.79 23.57 -3.60
C GLY A 268 14.29 22.23 -4.15
N LYS A 269 13.21 21.65 -3.60
CA LYS A 269 12.62 20.40 -4.07
C LYS A 269 11.30 20.66 -4.79
N TYR A 270 11.06 19.94 -5.88
CA TYR A 270 9.77 19.99 -6.58
C TYR A 270 8.69 19.25 -5.80
N ASN A 271 7.56 19.90 -5.60
CA ASN A 271 6.34 19.33 -5.05
C ASN A 271 5.26 19.31 -6.14
N HIS A 272 4.53 18.21 -6.23
CA HIS A 272 3.35 18.09 -7.08
C HIS A 272 2.21 18.94 -6.51
N ASN A 273 1.56 19.72 -7.38
CA ASN A 273 0.44 20.59 -7.06
C ASN A 273 -0.86 20.06 -7.69
N GLU A 274 -1.51 19.12 -6.99
CA GLU A 274 -2.73 18.43 -7.45
C GLU A 274 -3.88 19.39 -7.82
N GLU A 275 -4.00 20.55 -7.16
CA GLU A 275 -5.09 21.51 -7.41
C GLU A 275 -5.02 22.15 -8.80
N SER A 276 -3.83 22.16 -9.40
CA SER A 276 -3.60 22.75 -10.72
C SER A 276 -3.67 21.73 -11.85
N ASP A 277 -3.81 20.44 -11.54
CA ASP A 277 -3.75 19.38 -12.54
C ASP A 277 -4.89 19.51 -13.57
N VAL A 278 -4.50 19.42 -14.85
CA VAL A 278 -5.44 19.53 -15.97
C VAL A 278 -5.60 18.19 -16.64
N LYS A 279 -6.85 17.79 -16.90
CA LYS A 279 -7.16 16.53 -17.58
C LYS A 279 -7.93 16.79 -18.86
N VAL A 280 -7.33 16.40 -19.98
CA VAL A 280 -7.91 16.54 -21.32
C VAL A 280 -8.28 15.17 -21.86
N ARG A 281 -9.48 15.04 -22.43
CA ARG A 281 -9.91 13.78 -23.06
C ARG A 281 -9.37 13.73 -24.49
N LEU A 282 -8.84 12.58 -24.89
CA LEU A 282 -8.38 12.33 -26.25
C LEU A 282 -9.29 11.32 -26.97
N SER A 283 -9.50 11.54 -28.26
CA SER A 283 -10.20 10.58 -29.12
C SER A 283 -9.34 9.34 -29.38
N SER A 284 -9.98 8.25 -29.82
CA SER A 284 -9.28 7.03 -30.24
C SER A 284 -8.27 7.25 -31.37
N ASN A 285 -8.55 8.17 -32.30
CA ASN A 285 -7.67 8.43 -33.44
C ASN A 285 -6.39 9.12 -32.97
N THR A 286 -6.54 10.20 -32.21
CA THR A 286 -5.42 10.98 -31.68
C THR A 286 -4.50 10.13 -30.81
N VAL A 287 -5.05 9.31 -29.91
CA VAL A 287 -4.24 8.39 -29.08
C VAL A 287 -3.51 7.36 -29.94
N SER A 288 -4.15 6.81 -30.97
CA SER A 288 -3.52 5.83 -31.85
C SER A 288 -2.33 6.45 -32.61
N GLU A 289 -2.47 7.68 -33.08
CA GLU A 289 -1.37 8.41 -33.73
C GLU A 289 -0.20 8.68 -32.78
N ILE A 290 -0.48 9.12 -31.55
CA ILE A 290 0.55 9.31 -30.50
C ILE A 290 1.27 8.00 -30.19
N LEU A 291 0.55 6.88 -30.09
CA LEU A 291 1.15 5.59 -29.76
C LEU A 291 1.97 4.99 -30.91
N ASN A 292 1.65 5.31 -32.16
CA ASN A 292 2.37 4.81 -33.34
C ASN A 292 3.64 5.64 -33.67
N SER A 293 3.73 6.86 -33.17
CA SER A 293 4.86 7.78 -33.42
C SER A 293 5.99 7.64 -32.40
N ILE A 294 5.77 6.93 -31.28
CA ILE A 294 6.71 6.76 -30.17
C ILE A 294 6.98 5.28 -29.90
#